data_AF-A0A7W4D0L8-F1
#
_entry.id   AF-A0A7W4D0L8-F1
#
_cell.length_a   1.000
_cell.length_b   1.000
_cell.length_c   1.000
_cell.angle_alpha   90.00
_cell.angle_beta   90.00
_cell.angle_gamma   90.00
#
_symmetry.space_group_name_H-M   'P 1'
#
loop_
_entity.id
_entity.type
_entity.pdbx_description
1 polymer ?
#
loop_
_entity_poly.entity_id
_entity_poly.type
_entity_poly.pdbx_seq_one_letter_code
_entity_poly.pdbx_strand_id
1 'polypeptide(L)'
;MVALKACKVHCPDCLRDISKAGFQFAGVHAINSVGRHALNAATSFMNVKQRAGLPVELVLVTKVKDPQLLAGALAHTDYKWLQLHAPWSVTELTELRARINVDVRLITLFDPETMQQDPEELLEVADMLIVDHEAGGTGSQVDKRYLHELRERGVMGRVFLAGGITPTNVGDLVDTYAPYGVDAQSGLLGPDGAQDFRRLVNLARAAAGTLRLPRVEAGDLPLERYGSGVWAALTPRIATSEDLVAKVNLIEALESRSPYKLANAPFWPRVETSLNQLSRLSSEIEDHWLTAALVLFANVRYLEQEMLVDAWRGLYLQMLQHMTESASISPLTYIHLFENDPSGLTGMFCHVNHLEGRLDTQTLSRIEGTDRLADLLLGVFNPQTAEIYAPPLRSLFQKSEWVLLVDKTLSGHSLRGDVARLMTAAEIAARHGHKRPRIWVLAQVATEQAILSVADLLEDYNGEIELRAAMRLTNSHSLSAPGSSLIQTNEVRDNARRLCVWFGEHVIARDPSLERMRARSGDNLEFGYRNCGLTLVDHENCPTDSLPILWYGSEGAPYTGPYPRVHSRVGGQSVELSQDKWETIARVSADQVSPLLTYRRNDDPRN
;
A
#
# COMPACT_ATOMS: atom_id res chain seq x y z
N MET A 1 25.36 -2.25 -23.85
CA MET A 1 24.33 -2.39 -22.80
C MET A 1 24.91 -3.32 -21.76
N VAL A 2 24.88 -2.95 -20.47
CA VAL A 2 25.42 -3.77 -19.38
C VAL A 2 24.57 -5.02 -19.18
N ALA A 3 25.19 -6.16 -18.88
CA ALA A 3 24.47 -7.39 -18.56
C ALA A 3 23.90 -7.35 -17.12
N LEU A 4 22.72 -7.94 -16.93
CA LEU A 4 22.08 -8.01 -15.62
C LEU A 4 21.99 -9.46 -15.15
N LYS A 5 22.46 -9.72 -13.93
CA LYS A 5 22.33 -10.99 -13.23
C LYS A 5 21.51 -10.83 -11.95
N ALA A 6 20.49 -11.66 -11.80
CA ALA A 6 19.71 -11.78 -10.56
C ALA A 6 20.12 -13.05 -9.83
N CYS A 7 20.66 -12.90 -8.61
CA CYS A 7 21.14 -14.03 -7.83
C CYS A 7 20.04 -14.64 -6.94
N LYS A 8 20.25 -15.88 -6.50
CA LYS A 8 19.35 -16.63 -5.59
C LYS A 8 17.92 -16.82 -6.12
N VAL A 9 17.80 -17.34 -7.34
CA VAL A 9 16.51 -17.83 -7.86
C VAL A 9 16.07 -19.04 -7.04
N HIS A 10 14.86 -18.96 -6.47
CA HIS A 10 14.34 -19.97 -5.55
C HIS A 10 12.98 -20.54 -5.96
N CYS A 11 12.33 -19.97 -6.99
CA CYS A 11 11.03 -20.44 -7.47
C CYS A 11 10.86 -20.27 -9.00
N PRO A 12 9.99 -21.07 -9.67
CA PRO A 12 9.76 -20.94 -11.12
C PRO A 12 9.21 -19.58 -11.55
N ASP A 13 8.32 -18.97 -10.76
CA ASP A 13 7.73 -17.67 -11.07
C ASP A 13 8.78 -16.56 -10.96
N CYS A 14 9.65 -16.65 -9.96
CA CYS A 14 10.83 -15.81 -9.80
C CYS A 14 11.69 -15.81 -11.07
N LEU A 15 11.96 -16.98 -11.65
CA LEU A 15 12.73 -17.11 -12.91
C LEU A 15 12.02 -16.44 -14.09
N ARG A 16 10.70 -16.59 -14.20
CA ARG A 16 9.90 -15.94 -15.25
C ARG A 16 9.92 -14.42 -15.10
N ASP A 17 9.84 -13.93 -13.88
CA ASP A 17 9.82 -12.50 -13.58
C ASP A 17 11.18 -11.84 -13.84
N ILE A 18 12.29 -12.51 -13.50
CA ILE A 18 13.65 -12.12 -13.91
C ILE A 18 13.73 -11.98 -15.44
N SER A 19 13.28 -13.01 -16.16
CA SER A 19 13.31 -13.01 -17.63
C SER A 19 12.45 -11.90 -18.23
N LYS A 20 11.23 -11.70 -17.72
CA LYS A 20 10.32 -10.61 -18.14
C LYS A 20 10.89 -9.22 -17.87
N ALA A 21 11.63 -9.05 -16.77
CA ALA A 21 12.28 -7.79 -16.44
C ALA A 21 13.50 -7.47 -17.33
N GLY A 22 13.92 -8.41 -18.18
CA GLY A 22 14.99 -8.21 -19.15
C GLY A 22 16.39 -8.56 -18.63
N PHE A 23 16.50 -9.40 -17.59
CA PHE A 23 17.79 -9.89 -17.12
C PHE A 23 18.34 -10.99 -18.03
N GLN A 24 19.65 -10.99 -18.26
CA GLN A 24 20.33 -11.98 -19.08
C GLN A 24 20.73 -13.22 -18.28
N PHE A 25 20.92 -13.09 -16.97
CA PHE A 25 21.44 -14.17 -16.12
C PHE A 25 20.61 -14.36 -14.84
N ALA A 26 20.46 -15.63 -14.44
CA ALA A 26 19.78 -16.05 -13.23
C ALA A 26 20.66 -17.02 -12.43
N GLY A 27 21.07 -16.62 -11.23
CA GLY A 27 21.92 -17.40 -10.33
C GLY A 27 21.13 -18.44 -9.52
N VAL A 28 21.50 -19.71 -9.62
CA VAL A 28 20.91 -20.83 -8.88
C VAL A 28 21.94 -21.38 -7.88
N HIS A 29 21.57 -21.36 -6.60
CA HIS A 29 22.49 -21.65 -5.49
C HIS A 29 22.58 -23.14 -5.20
N ALA A 30 23.81 -23.68 -5.30
CA ALA A 30 24.23 -24.98 -4.81
C ALA A 30 25.51 -24.78 -3.96
N ILE A 31 25.37 -23.98 -2.89
CA ILE A 31 26.51 -23.34 -2.20
C ILE A 31 27.46 -24.37 -1.59
N ASN A 32 26.98 -25.22 -0.68
CA ASN A 32 27.84 -26.13 0.08
C ASN A 32 27.85 -27.57 -0.45
N SER A 33 27.03 -27.87 -1.47
CA SER A 33 26.93 -29.21 -2.04
C SER A 33 26.44 -29.13 -3.48
N VAL A 34 27.04 -29.97 -4.33
CA VAL A 34 26.64 -30.21 -5.73
C VAL A 34 26.23 -31.67 -5.95
N GLY A 35 25.86 -32.38 -4.87
CA GLY A 35 25.29 -33.72 -4.98
C GLY A 35 23.91 -33.71 -5.65
N ARG A 36 23.44 -34.87 -6.11
CA ARG A 36 22.17 -35.01 -6.87
C ARG A 36 20.99 -34.29 -6.21
N HIS A 37 20.79 -34.45 -4.90
CA HIS A 37 19.70 -33.77 -4.18
C HIS A 37 19.83 -32.25 -4.16
N ALA A 38 21.05 -31.72 -4.03
CA ALA A 38 21.29 -30.28 -4.05
C ALA A 38 21.05 -29.66 -5.43
N LEU A 39 21.18 -30.45 -6.50
CA LEU A 39 20.98 -30.01 -7.89
C LEU A 39 19.53 -30.14 -8.38
N ASN A 40 18.62 -30.75 -7.61
CA ASN A 40 17.21 -30.90 -8.01
C ASN A 40 16.56 -29.57 -8.43
N ALA A 41 16.84 -28.49 -7.69
CA ALA A 41 16.33 -27.16 -8.03
C ALA A 41 16.93 -26.65 -9.36
N ALA A 42 18.24 -26.83 -9.57
CA ALA A 42 18.92 -26.42 -10.80
C ALA A 42 18.37 -27.18 -12.03
N THR A 43 18.21 -28.50 -11.94
CA THR A 43 17.62 -29.30 -13.02
C THR A 43 16.17 -28.89 -13.29
N SER A 44 15.39 -28.59 -12.24
CA SER A 44 14.02 -28.08 -12.38
C SER A 44 13.97 -26.73 -13.12
N PHE A 45 14.87 -25.79 -12.79
CA PHE A 45 14.93 -24.50 -13.47
C PHE A 45 15.35 -24.61 -14.94
N MET A 46 16.24 -25.54 -15.29
CA MET A 46 16.56 -25.82 -16.69
C MET A 46 15.32 -26.26 -17.47
N ASN A 47 14.50 -27.15 -16.88
CA ASN A 47 13.24 -27.59 -17.50
C ASN A 47 12.25 -26.42 -17.66
N VAL A 48 12.14 -25.53 -16.67
CA VAL A 48 11.29 -24.34 -16.76
C VAL A 48 11.76 -23.41 -17.88
N LYS A 49 13.07 -23.12 -17.95
CA LYS A 49 13.67 -22.30 -19.02
C LYS A 49 13.36 -22.87 -20.40
N GLN A 50 13.60 -24.17 -20.61
CA GLN A 50 13.42 -24.82 -21.90
C GLN A 50 11.94 -24.86 -22.32
N ARG A 51 11.03 -25.24 -21.40
CA ARG A 51 9.60 -25.35 -21.70
C ARG A 51 8.94 -24.00 -21.98
N ALA A 52 9.32 -22.96 -21.24
CA ALA A 52 8.76 -21.63 -21.39
C ALA A 52 9.52 -20.76 -22.40
N GLY A 53 10.62 -21.26 -22.99
CA GLY A 53 11.42 -20.52 -23.95
C GLY A 53 12.04 -19.24 -23.37
N LEU A 54 12.45 -19.26 -22.10
CA LEU A 54 12.92 -18.05 -21.42
C LEU A 54 14.31 -17.63 -21.93
N PRO A 55 14.50 -16.40 -22.43
CA PRO A 55 15.78 -15.88 -22.89
C PRO A 55 16.69 -15.43 -21.74
N VAL A 56 16.86 -16.28 -20.71
CA VAL A 56 17.72 -16.04 -19.55
C VAL A 56 18.68 -17.21 -19.33
N GLU A 57 19.97 -16.95 -19.20
CA GLU A 57 20.98 -17.97 -18.93
C GLU A 57 21.03 -18.33 -17.43
N LEU A 58 21.12 -19.62 -17.14
CA LEU A 58 21.19 -20.11 -15.76
C LEU A 58 22.65 -20.29 -15.34
N VAL A 59 22.99 -19.74 -14.17
CA VAL A 59 24.34 -19.76 -13.59
C VAL A 59 24.34 -20.63 -12.34
N LEU A 60 25.16 -21.68 -12.30
CA LEU A 60 25.31 -22.53 -11.12
C LEU A 60 26.27 -21.86 -10.14
N VAL A 61 25.82 -21.50 -8.94
CA VAL A 61 26.62 -20.79 -7.94
C VAL A 61 27.02 -21.74 -6.82
N THR A 62 28.32 -21.88 -6.54
CA THR A 62 28.81 -22.84 -5.54
C THR A 62 30.11 -22.42 -4.84
N LYS A 63 30.34 -22.96 -3.64
CA LYS A 63 31.60 -22.89 -2.87
C LYS A 63 32.35 -24.24 -2.86
N VAL A 64 31.84 -25.26 -3.54
CA VAL A 64 32.50 -26.58 -3.63
C VAL A 64 33.80 -26.46 -4.43
N LYS A 65 34.90 -27.00 -3.89
CA LYS A 65 36.24 -26.93 -4.49
C LYS A 65 36.72 -28.17 -5.25
N ASP A 66 35.91 -29.23 -5.35
CA ASP A 66 36.30 -30.47 -6.03
C ASP A 66 36.01 -30.39 -7.55
N PRO A 67 37.03 -30.39 -8.42
CA PRO A 67 36.83 -30.27 -9.86
C PRO A 67 36.04 -31.42 -10.51
N GLN A 68 36.16 -32.64 -9.98
CA GLN A 68 35.47 -33.81 -10.51
C GLN A 68 33.97 -33.74 -10.19
N LEU A 69 33.63 -33.31 -8.98
CA LEU A 69 32.24 -33.09 -8.58
C LEU A 69 31.60 -31.96 -9.39
N LEU A 70 32.32 -30.87 -9.64
CA LEU A 70 31.84 -29.75 -10.45
C LEU A 70 31.58 -30.14 -11.91
N ALA A 71 32.49 -30.91 -12.53
CA ALA A 71 32.29 -31.44 -13.88
C ALA A 71 31.04 -32.34 -13.96
N GLY A 72 30.85 -33.22 -12.97
CA GLY A 72 29.64 -34.06 -12.87
C GLY A 72 28.36 -33.25 -12.67
N ALA A 73 28.40 -32.19 -11.86
CA ALA A 73 27.26 -31.31 -11.62
C ALA A 73 26.83 -30.56 -12.89
N LEU A 74 27.79 -30.03 -13.66
CA LEU A 74 27.53 -29.35 -14.93
C LEU A 74 26.94 -30.29 -15.98
N ALA A 75 27.48 -31.51 -16.10
CA ALA A 75 26.94 -32.53 -16.99
C ALA A 75 25.52 -32.98 -16.57
N HIS A 76 25.19 -32.88 -15.29
CA HIS A 76 23.87 -33.28 -14.78
C HIS A 76 22.79 -32.21 -14.96
N THR A 77 23.15 -30.92 -14.94
CA THR A 77 22.20 -29.81 -15.02
C THR A 77 22.09 -29.20 -16.43
N ASP A 78 23.04 -29.50 -17.33
CA ASP A 78 23.22 -28.87 -18.64
C ASP A 78 23.47 -27.34 -18.59
N TYR A 79 23.95 -26.83 -17.46
CA TYR A 79 24.27 -25.42 -17.32
C TYR A 79 25.55 -25.07 -18.10
N LYS A 80 25.54 -23.89 -18.73
CA LYS A 80 26.69 -23.35 -19.49
C LYS A 80 27.48 -22.29 -18.73
N TRP A 81 27.08 -21.99 -17.49
CA TRP A 81 27.73 -21.01 -16.64
C TRP A 81 27.92 -21.57 -15.23
N LEU A 82 29.16 -21.50 -14.74
CA LEU A 82 29.55 -21.85 -13.38
C LEU A 82 30.16 -20.64 -12.69
N GLN A 83 29.61 -20.29 -11.53
CA GLN A 83 30.14 -19.25 -10.65
C GLN A 83 30.73 -19.87 -9.38
N LEU A 84 32.03 -19.69 -9.21
CA LEU A 84 32.79 -20.11 -8.04
C LEU A 84 32.79 -18.96 -7.02
N HIS A 85 32.07 -19.14 -5.92
CA HIS A 85 31.87 -18.11 -4.89
C HIS A 85 32.74 -18.34 -3.65
N ALA A 86 33.98 -18.78 -3.89
CA ALA A 86 35.06 -18.93 -2.91
C ALA A 86 36.37 -18.55 -3.61
N PRO A 87 37.45 -18.23 -2.89
CA PRO A 87 38.75 -17.97 -3.52
C PRO A 87 39.29 -19.22 -4.21
N TRP A 88 39.68 -19.11 -5.48
CA TRP A 88 40.34 -20.15 -6.28
C TRP A 88 41.65 -19.62 -6.85
N SER A 89 42.70 -20.43 -6.80
CA SER A 89 43.97 -20.13 -7.44
C SER A 89 44.00 -20.45 -8.92
N VAL A 90 44.91 -19.79 -9.65
CA VAL A 90 45.14 -20.03 -11.08
C VAL A 90 45.40 -21.51 -11.36
N THR A 91 46.17 -22.19 -10.50
CA THR A 91 46.43 -23.63 -10.59
C THR A 91 45.14 -24.44 -10.44
N GLU A 92 44.35 -24.19 -9.39
CA GLU A 92 43.08 -24.91 -9.17
C GLU A 92 42.08 -24.65 -10.31
N LEU A 93 42.00 -23.41 -10.81
CA LEU A 93 41.17 -23.06 -11.98
C LEU A 93 41.63 -23.79 -13.24
N THR A 94 42.94 -23.94 -13.44
CA THR A 94 43.51 -24.67 -14.59
C THR A 94 43.14 -26.15 -14.53
N GLU A 95 43.23 -26.75 -13.35
CA GLU A 95 42.80 -28.14 -13.13
C GLU A 95 41.30 -28.33 -13.37
N LEU A 96 40.47 -27.38 -12.93
CA LEU A 96 39.03 -27.39 -13.20
C LEU A 96 38.76 -27.25 -14.70
N ARG A 97 39.42 -26.31 -15.37
CA ARG A 97 39.23 -26.04 -16.79
C ARG A 97 39.56 -27.27 -17.65
N ALA A 98 40.54 -28.07 -17.26
CA ALA A 98 40.89 -29.32 -17.94
C ALA A 98 39.81 -30.43 -17.84
N ARG A 99 38.84 -30.30 -16.92
CA ARG A 99 37.81 -31.33 -16.64
C ARG A 99 36.41 -30.95 -17.08
N ILE A 100 36.12 -29.67 -17.23
CA ILE A 100 34.81 -29.17 -17.65
C ILE A 100 34.76 -29.02 -19.18
N ASN A 101 33.55 -29.04 -19.74
CA ASN A 101 33.35 -28.82 -21.17
C ASN A 101 33.80 -27.39 -21.55
N VAL A 102 34.46 -27.25 -22.69
CA VAL A 102 34.94 -25.97 -23.25
C VAL A 102 33.81 -24.95 -23.47
N ASP A 103 32.58 -25.40 -23.63
CA ASP A 103 31.40 -24.54 -23.77
C ASP A 103 30.94 -23.89 -22.45
N VAL A 104 31.49 -24.33 -21.31
CA VAL A 104 31.13 -23.79 -19.99
C VAL A 104 31.95 -22.55 -19.69
N ARG A 105 31.25 -21.45 -19.40
CA ARG A 105 31.84 -20.20 -18.95
C ARG A 105 32.05 -20.20 -17.43
N LEU A 106 33.24 -19.82 -16.99
CA LEU A 106 33.65 -19.72 -15.60
C LEU A 106 33.63 -18.27 -15.12
N ILE A 107 32.89 -18.02 -14.04
CA ILE A 107 32.92 -16.79 -13.26
C ILE A 107 33.61 -17.10 -11.93
N THR A 108 34.74 -16.47 -11.62
CA THR A 108 35.44 -16.67 -10.35
C THR A 108 35.34 -15.45 -9.44
N LEU A 109 35.22 -15.68 -8.14
CA LEU A 109 35.26 -14.62 -7.14
C LEU A 109 36.62 -13.91 -7.17
N PHE A 110 36.58 -12.59 -7.12
CA PHE A 110 37.72 -11.74 -6.83
C PHE A 110 37.33 -10.74 -5.75
N ASP A 111 37.86 -10.93 -4.55
CA ASP A 111 37.71 -9.99 -3.44
C ASP A 111 39.01 -9.18 -3.31
N PRO A 112 39.05 -7.92 -3.79
CA PRO A 112 40.28 -7.14 -3.80
C PRO A 112 40.78 -6.74 -2.40
N GLU A 113 39.94 -6.89 -1.37
CA GLU A 113 40.33 -6.57 0.01
C GLU A 113 41.06 -7.73 0.68
N THR A 114 40.76 -8.97 0.28
CA THR A 114 41.27 -10.17 0.95
C THR A 114 42.19 -11.01 0.07
N MET A 115 42.05 -10.94 -1.25
CA MET A 115 42.85 -11.72 -2.20
C MET A 115 44.09 -10.95 -2.65
N GLN A 116 45.24 -11.62 -2.63
CA GLN A 116 46.53 -11.08 -3.12
C GLN A 116 46.82 -11.44 -4.59
N GLN A 117 45.93 -12.19 -5.23
CA GLN A 117 46.12 -12.69 -6.58
C GLN A 117 45.86 -11.59 -7.61
N ASP A 118 46.57 -11.65 -8.72
CA ASP A 118 46.34 -10.71 -9.80
C ASP A 118 45.02 -11.07 -10.54
N PRO A 119 44.03 -10.16 -10.63
CA PRO A 119 42.82 -10.38 -11.43
C PRO A 119 43.10 -10.66 -12.91
N GLU A 120 44.19 -10.16 -13.51
CA GLU A 120 44.56 -10.49 -14.89
C GLU A 120 44.98 -11.96 -15.03
N GLU A 121 45.77 -12.50 -14.08
CA GLU A 121 46.16 -13.91 -14.07
C GLU A 121 44.95 -14.83 -13.89
N LEU A 122 44.00 -14.46 -13.03
CA LEU A 122 42.74 -15.19 -12.90
C LEU A 122 41.95 -15.20 -14.22
N LEU A 123 41.95 -14.07 -14.94
CA LEU A 123 41.28 -13.89 -16.23
C LEU A 123 42.00 -14.55 -17.42
N GLU A 124 43.19 -15.11 -17.25
CA GLU A 124 43.82 -15.99 -18.25
C GLU A 124 43.13 -17.36 -18.29
N VAL A 125 42.57 -17.79 -17.15
CA VAL A 125 41.96 -19.11 -17.00
C VAL A 125 40.44 -19.03 -16.87
N ALA A 126 39.90 -18.06 -16.14
CA ALA A 126 38.46 -17.81 -16.02
C ALA A 126 37.94 -16.90 -17.15
N ASP A 127 36.65 -17.00 -17.46
CA ASP A 127 36.05 -16.14 -18.49
C ASP A 127 35.72 -14.75 -17.95
N MET A 128 35.30 -14.69 -16.68
CA MET A 128 34.85 -13.48 -16.01
C MET A 128 35.26 -13.49 -14.53
N LEU A 129 35.36 -12.30 -13.95
CA LEU A 129 35.44 -12.11 -12.50
C LEU A 129 34.07 -11.69 -11.96
N ILE A 130 33.73 -12.13 -10.76
CA ILE A 130 32.72 -11.48 -9.93
C ILE A 130 33.42 -10.77 -8.77
N VAL A 131 33.28 -9.44 -8.74
CA VAL A 131 33.89 -8.59 -7.70
C VAL A 131 32.89 -8.42 -6.57
N ASP A 132 33.15 -9.09 -5.44
CA ASP A 132 32.32 -9.13 -4.24
C ASP A 132 33.19 -9.42 -3.01
N HIS A 133 32.64 -9.25 -1.81
CA HIS A 133 33.28 -9.71 -0.58
C HIS A 133 33.14 -11.22 -0.40
N GLU A 134 34.18 -11.90 0.11
CA GLU A 134 34.17 -13.37 0.32
C GLU A 134 33.00 -13.86 1.20
N ALA A 135 32.63 -13.07 2.21
CA ALA A 135 31.52 -13.38 3.09
C ALA A 135 30.19 -13.52 2.31
N GLY A 136 30.03 -12.77 1.22
CA GLY A 136 28.80 -12.66 0.44
C GLY A 136 27.63 -12.11 1.25
N GLY A 137 26.64 -11.50 0.57
CA GLY A 137 25.37 -11.14 1.20
C GLY A 137 25.44 -10.06 2.29
N THR A 138 26.56 -9.34 2.43
CA THR A 138 26.72 -8.21 3.37
C THR A 138 25.92 -6.98 2.96
N GLY A 139 25.60 -6.87 1.66
CA GLY A 139 24.94 -5.69 1.11
C GLY A 139 25.85 -4.46 1.00
N SER A 140 27.14 -4.60 1.31
CA SER A 140 28.15 -3.55 1.17
C SER A 140 28.76 -3.56 -0.23
N GLN A 141 29.14 -2.38 -0.71
CA GLN A 141 29.92 -2.22 -1.93
C GLN A 141 31.41 -2.34 -1.61
N VAL A 142 32.16 -2.94 -2.53
CA VAL A 142 33.63 -2.91 -2.52
C VAL A 142 34.14 -1.47 -2.58
N ASP A 143 35.23 -1.17 -1.87
CA ASP A 143 35.85 0.16 -1.88
C ASP A 143 36.13 0.61 -3.33
N LYS A 144 35.69 1.83 -3.66
CA LYS A 144 35.81 2.44 -4.98
C LYS A 144 37.26 2.48 -5.48
N ARG A 145 38.25 2.57 -4.59
CA ARG A 145 39.67 2.56 -4.96
C ARG A 145 40.04 1.32 -5.80
N TYR A 146 39.54 0.15 -5.43
CA TYR A 146 39.79 -1.08 -6.18
C TYR A 146 39.03 -1.13 -7.51
N LEU A 147 37.81 -0.56 -7.55
CA LEU A 147 37.05 -0.46 -8.80
C LEU A 147 37.73 0.49 -9.80
N HIS A 148 38.35 1.58 -9.31
CA HIS A 148 39.18 2.45 -10.13
C HIS A 148 40.41 1.72 -10.67
N GLU A 149 41.11 0.94 -9.85
CA GLU A 149 42.25 0.14 -10.27
C GLU A 149 41.87 -0.87 -11.38
N LEU A 150 40.81 -1.66 -11.18
CA LEU A 150 40.33 -2.62 -12.20
C LEU A 150 39.92 -1.94 -13.51
N ARG A 151 39.40 -0.71 -13.43
CA ARG A 151 39.07 0.12 -14.60
C ARG A 151 40.33 0.61 -15.32
N GLU A 152 41.33 1.10 -14.60
CA GLU A 152 42.61 1.56 -15.17
C GLU A 152 43.37 0.42 -15.84
N ARG A 153 43.28 -0.78 -15.28
CA ARG A 153 43.82 -2.00 -15.88
C ARG A 153 43.04 -2.53 -17.08
N GLY A 154 41.88 -1.94 -17.40
CA GLY A 154 41.10 -2.30 -18.57
C GLY A 154 40.38 -3.65 -18.49
N VAL A 155 40.22 -4.22 -17.30
CA VAL A 155 39.60 -5.55 -17.13
C VAL A 155 38.08 -5.50 -16.91
N MET A 156 37.49 -4.31 -16.69
CA MET A 156 36.06 -4.14 -16.39
C MET A 156 35.11 -4.79 -17.42
N GLY A 157 35.52 -4.87 -18.69
CA GLY A 157 34.77 -5.56 -19.74
C GLY A 157 34.63 -7.08 -19.54
N ARG A 158 35.27 -7.66 -18.51
CA ARG A 158 35.13 -9.06 -18.07
C ARG A 158 34.73 -9.18 -16.59
N VAL A 159 34.13 -8.13 -16.03
CA VAL A 159 33.76 -8.05 -14.60
C VAL A 159 32.24 -7.98 -14.43
N PHE A 160 31.72 -8.88 -13.60
CA PHE A 160 30.45 -8.70 -12.91
C PHE A 160 30.69 -7.94 -11.60
N LEU A 161 30.10 -6.76 -11.47
CA LEU A 161 30.14 -6.00 -10.22
C LEU A 161 29.00 -6.47 -9.30
N ALA A 162 29.33 -6.92 -8.10
CA ALA A 162 28.38 -7.33 -7.07
C ALA A 162 28.57 -6.49 -5.80
N GLY A 163 27.88 -6.87 -4.71
CA GLY A 163 27.93 -6.18 -3.43
C GLY A 163 27.01 -4.95 -3.38
N GLY A 164 25.88 -5.08 -2.69
CA GLY A 164 25.00 -3.93 -2.40
C GLY A 164 24.36 -3.25 -3.62
N ILE A 165 24.24 -3.93 -4.77
CA ILE A 165 23.64 -3.35 -5.98
C ILE A 165 22.13 -3.15 -5.81
N THR A 166 21.64 -1.94 -6.09
CA THR A 166 20.24 -1.52 -5.96
C THR A 166 19.79 -0.69 -7.16
N PRO A 167 18.47 -0.52 -7.38
CA PRO A 167 17.97 0.39 -8.41
C PRO A 167 18.45 1.85 -8.27
N THR A 168 18.88 2.26 -7.07
CA THR A 168 19.32 3.64 -6.79
C THR A 168 20.80 3.88 -7.07
N ASN A 169 21.64 2.84 -7.12
CA ASN A 169 23.08 2.99 -7.33
C ASN A 169 23.59 2.40 -8.65
N VAL A 170 22.83 1.49 -9.27
CA VAL A 170 23.30 0.72 -10.43
C VAL A 170 23.66 1.61 -11.63
N GLY A 171 22.89 2.67 -11.88
CA GLY A 171 23.16 3.59 -12.99
C GLY A 171 24.54 4.25 -12.87
N ASP A 172 24.87 4.80 -11.70
CA ASP A 172 26.15 5.48 -11.46
C ASP A 172 27.33 4.51 -11.59
N LEU A 173 27.17 3.28 -11.09
CA LEU A 173 28.21 2.24 -11.19
C LEU A 173 28.47 1.86 -12.64
N VAL A 174 27.41 1.70 -13.43
CA VAL A 174 27.50 1.35 -14.85
C VAL A 174 28.17 2.48 -15.64
N ASP A 175 27.76 3.74 -15.41
CA ASP A 175 28.33 4.89 -16.11
C ASP A 175 29.81 5.12 -15.73
N THR A 176 30.16 4.91 -14.46
CA THR A 176 31.51 5.20 -13.96
C THR A 176 32.50 4.12 -14.39
N TYR A 177 32.14 2.84 -14.25
CA TYR A 177 33.08 1.74 -14.36
C TYR A 177 32.91 0.88 -15.62
N ALA A 178 31.79 1.02 -16.34
CA ALA A 178 31.47 0.25 -17.54
C ALA A 178 31.78 -1.26 -17.42
N PRO A 179 31.24 -1.95 -16.38
CA PRO A 179 31.45 -3.39 -16.21
C PRO A 179 30.79 -4.19 -17.34
N TYR A 180 31.21 -5.45 -17.52
CA TYR A 180 30.48 -6.41 -18.35
C TYR A 180 29.03 -6.56 -17.87
N GLY A 181 28.87 -6.72 -16.56
CA GLY A 181 27.55 -6.90 -15.94
C GLY A 181 27.51 -6.48 -14.48
N VAL A 182 26.31 -6.47 -13.92
CA VAL A 182 26.08 -6.31 -12.48
C VAL A 182 25.32 -7.52 -11.94
N ASP A 183 25.64 -7.94 -10.72
CA ASP A 183 24.99 -9.03 -10.01
C ASP A 183 24.29 -8.50 -8.75
N ALA A 184 22.98 -8.68 -8.67
CA ALA A 184 22.17 -8.18 -7.57
C ALA A 184 21.41 -9.32 -6.88
N GLN A 185 21.29 -9.23 -5.55
CA GLN A 185 20.50 -10.15 -4.73
C GLN A 185 19.59 -9.39 -3.76
N SER A 186 20.13 -8.86 -2.67
CA SER A 186 19.34 -8.20 -1.60
C SER A 186 18.58 -6.97 -2.10
N GLY A 187 19.19 -6.19 -3.01
CA GLY A 187 18.52 -5.05 -3.66
C GLY A 187 17.33 -5.42 -4.54
N LEU A 188 17.10 -6.71 -4.79
CA LEU A 188 15.97 -7.24 -5.56
C LEU A 188 14.89 -7.87 -4.69
N LEU A 189 15.08 -7.98 -3.37
CA LEU A 189 14.12 -8.66 -2.49
C LEU A 189 13.04 -7.71 -1.98
N GLY A 190 11.81 -8.18 -1.82
CA GLY A 190 10.71 -7.50 -1.14
C GLY A 190 10.76 -7.67 0.39
N PRO A 191 9.81 -7.07 1.13
CA PRO A 191 9.73 -7.18 2.60
C PRO A 191 9.54 -8.62 3.10
N ASP A 192 8.98 -9.50 2.26
CA ASP A 192 8.79 -10.92 2.51
C ASP A 192 10.05 -11.76 2.23
N GLY A 193 11.13 -11.14 1.76
CA GLY A 193 12.38 -11.81 1.39
C GLY A 193 12.33 -12.53 0.03
N ALA A 194 11.22 -12.45 -0.71
CA ALA A 194 11.09 -12.96 -2.07
C ALA A 194 11.59 -11.93 -3.09
N GLN A 195 11.81 -12.33 -4.34
CA GLN A 195 12.17 -11.36 -5.39
C GLN A 195 10.98 -10.46 -5.72
N ASP A 196 11.21 -9.16 -5.73
CA ASP A 196 10.18 -8.15 -6.03
C ASP A 196 10.27 -7.74 -7.51
N PHE A 197 9.19 -7.99 -8.25
CA PHE A 197 9.13 -7.69 -9.69
C PHE A 197 9.32 -6.20 -10.01
N ARG A 198 8.84 -5.29 -9.15
CA ARG A 198 9.03 -3.84 -9.34
C ARG A 198 10.50 -3.47 -9.16
N ARG A 199 11.20 -4.07 -8.18
CA ARG A 199 12.65 -3.86 -7.98
C ARG A 199 13.46 -4.38 -9.16
N LEU A 200 13.11 -5.54 -9.72
CA LEU A 200 13.73 -6.08 -10.94
C LEU A 200 13.61 -5.08 -12.11
N VAL A 201 12.39 -4.61 -12.41
CA VAL A 201 12.14 -3.64 -13.49
C VAL A 201 12.87 -2.32 -13.25
N ASN A 202 12.86 -1.81 -12.02
CA ASN A 202 13.54 -0.56 -11.69
C ASN A 202 15.06 -0.68 -11.81
N LEU A 203 15.66 -1.82 -11.39
CA LEU A 203 17.09 -2.07 -11.59
C LEU A 203 17.42 -2.05 -13.10
N ALA A 204 16.66 -2.79 -13.90
CA ALA A 204 16.89 -2.87 -15.34
C ALA A 204 16.80 -1.51 -16.03
N ARG A 205 15.77 -0.71 -15.68
CA ARG A 205 15.61 0.65 -16.21
C ARG A 205 16.73 1.59 -15.77
N ALA A 206 17.18 1.47 -14.52
CA ALA A 206 18.26 2.31 -13.99
C ALA A 206 19.60 1.98 -14.62
N ALA A 207 19.91 0.69 -14.79
CA ALA A 207 21.12 0.23 -15.48
C ALA A 207 21.13 0.63 -16.97
N ALA A 208 19.96 0.73 -17.60
CA ALA A 208 19.81 1.22 -18.97
C ALA A 208 19.82 2.76 -19.09
N GLY A 209 19.93 3.50 -17.97
CA GLY A 209 19.88 4.97 -17.95
C GLY A 209 18.51 5.58 -18.23
N THR A 210 17.45 4.77 -18.35
CA THR A 210 16.06 5.20 -18.60
C THR A 210 15.31 5.60 -17.34
N LEU A 211 15.89 5.36 -16.17
CA LEU A 211 15.38 5.74 -14.86
C LEU A 211 16.55 6.21 -14.00
N ARG A 212 16.49 7.42 -13.45
CA ARG A 212 17.40 7.85 -12.38
C ARG A 212 16.56 8.01 -11.13
N LEU A 213 16.66 7.03 -10.23
CA LEU A 213 16.07 7.18 -8.91
C LEU A 213 16.96 8.13 -8.10
N PRO A 214 16.38 9.10 -7.37
CA PRO A 214 17.17 10.00 -6.56
C PRO A 214 17.99 9.17 -5.56
N ARG A 215 19.30 9.39 -5.58
CA ARG A 215 20.18 8.93 -4.52
C ARG A 215 19.91 9.83 -3.34
N VAL A 216 19.44 9.26 -2.23
CA VAL A 216 19.36 10.02 -1.00
C VAL A 216 20.78 10.14 -0.46
N GLU A 217 21.44 11.26 -0.75
CA GLU A 217 22.72 11.57 -0.12
C GLU A 217 22.49 11.74 1.39
N ALA A 218 23.43 11.24 2.20
CA ALA A 218 23.29 11.23 3.64
C ALA A 218 22.92 12.62 4.20
N GLY A 219 23.41 13.70 3.58
CA GLY A 219 23.24 15.09 4.01
C GLY A 219 21.85 15.73 3.84
N ASP A 220 20.92 15.11 3.11
CA ASP A 220 19.55 15.64 2.92
C ASP A 220 18.47 14.77 3.58
N LEU A 221 18.89 13.83 4.43
CA LEU A 221 17.97 13.01 5.21
C LEU A 221 17.41 13.82 6.39
N PRO A 222 16.08 13.79 6.64
CA PRO A 222 15.43 14.33 7.84
C PRO A 222 16.03 13.86 9.18
N LEU A 223 16.85 12.82 9.14
CA LEU A 223 17.35 12.06 10.29
C LEU A 223 18.83 12.28 10.62
N GLU A 224 19.53 13.21 9.97
CA GLU A 224 20.90 13.58 10.40
C GLU A 224 20.93 14.39 11.71
N ARG A 225 19.79 14.85 12.24
CA ARG A 225 19.72 15.47 13.58
C ARG A 225 19.80 14.43 14.71
N TYR A 226 20.69 13.46 14.61
CA TYR A 226 21.12 12.63 15.73
C TYR A 226 21.80 13.55 16.76
N GLY A 227 21.01 14.04 17.71
CA GLY A 227 21.44 15.00 18.73
C GLY A 227 20.31 15.76 19.44
N SER A 228 19.06 15.76 18.94
CA SER A 228 17.94 16.27 19.74
C SER A 228 17.52 15.25 20.82
N GLY A 229 17.08 15.74 21.99
CA GLY A 229 16.82 14.91 23.17
C GLY A 229 15.76 13.81 22.95
N VAL A 230 14.92 13.96 21.93
CA VAL A 230 13.87 13.00 21.55
C VAL A 230 14.45 11.67 21.04
N TRP A 231 15.72 11.66 20.61
CA TRP A 231 16.40 10.48 20.03
C TRP A 231 17.22 9.66 21.01
N ALA A 232 17.43 10.14 22.25
CA ALA A 232 18.34 9.49 23.19
C ALA A 232 17.97 8.01 23.45
N ALA A 233 16.68 7.70 23.33
CA ALA A 233 16.11 6.37 23.49
C ALA A 233 16.08 5.50 22.22
N LEU A 234 16.19 6.09 21.03
CA LEU A 234 16.02 5.35 19.78
C LEU A 234 17.28 4.55 19.46
N THR A 235 17.20 3.24 19.61
CA THR A 235 18.31 2.35 19.24
C THR A 235 18.42 2.19 17.72
N PRO A 236 19.64 2.07 17.15
CA PRO A 236 19.83 1.79 15.72
C PRO A 236 19.11 0.52 15.26
N ARG A 237 18.97 -0.46 16.16
CA ARG A 237 18.22 -1.70 15.91
C ARG A 237 16.76 -1.43 15.62
N ILE A 238 16.08 -0.64 16.47
CA ILE A 238 14.66 -0.28 16.27
C ILE A 238 14.50 0.58 15.01
N ALA A 239 15.39 1.56 14.80
CA ALA A 239 15.35 2.41 13.62
C ALA A 239 15.41 1.59 12.31
N THR A 240 16.25 0.55 12.30
CA THR A 240 16.40 -0.36 11.16
C THR A 240 15.24 -1.34 11.05
N SER A 241 14.83 -2.01 12.14
CA SER A 241 13.78 -3.03 12.10
C SER A 241 12.40 -2.49 11.78
N GLU A 242 12.15 -1.21 12.10
CA GLU A 242 10.90 -0.53 11.78
C GLU A 242 10.95 0.24 10.45
N ASP A 243 12.07 0.21 9.70
CA ASP A 243 12.30 1.04 8.51
C ASP A 243 12.00 2.53 8.77
N LEU A 244 12.30 3.00 9.98
CA LEU A 244 11.79 4.27 10.49
C LEU A 244 12.19 5.44 9.57
N VAL A 245 13.44 5.43 9.13
CA VAL A 245 14.02 6.46 8.27
C VAL A 245 13.28 6.55 6.94
N ALA A 246 13.11 5.41 6.27
CA ALA A 246 12.44 5.35 4.99
C ALA A 246 10.98 5.79 5.10
N LYS A 247 10.29 5.38 6.17
CA LYS A 247 8.88 5.70 6.39
C LYS A 247 8.64 7.18 6.67
N VAL A 248 9.43 7.79 7.55
CA VAL A 248 9.35 9.24 7.85
C VAL A 248 9.58 10.06 6.59
N ASN A 249 10.62 9.73 5.82
CA ASN A 249 10.95 10.45 4.58
C ASN A 249 9.86 10.28 3.52
N LEU A 250 9.25 9.09 3.45
CA LEU A 250 8.14 8.85 2.54
C LEU A 250 6.95 9.76 2.89
N ILE A 251 6.56 9.83 4.16
CA ILE A 251 5.44 10.68 4.60
C ILE A 251 5.74 12.15 4.28
N GLU A 252 6.94 12.63 4.61
CA GLU A 252 7.33 14.02 4.31
C GLU A 252 7.31 14.31 2.81
N ALA A 253 7.81 13.38 1.98
CA ALA A 253 7.78 13.51 0.54
C ALA A 253 6.33 13.55 -0.01
N LEU A 254 5.44 12.67 0.48
CA LEU A 254 4.04 12.65 0.06
C LEU A 254 3.32 13.94 0.46
N GLU A 255 3.50 14.39 1.71
CA GLU A 255 2.87 15.61 2.19
C GLU A 255 3.39 16.86 1.46
N SER A 256 4.69 16.90 1.11
CA SER A 256 5.28 18.03 0.37
C SER A 256 4.66 18.25 -1.03
N ARG A 257 4.05 17.19 -1.59
CA ARG A 257 3.33 17.18 -2.87
C ARG A 257 1.86 17.56 -2.72
N SER A 258 1.31 17.50 -1.50
CA SER A 258 -0.08 17.87 -1.25
C SER A 258 -0.30 19.37 -1.56
N PRO A 259 -1.37 19.72 -2.30
CA PRO A 259 -1.73 21.12 -2.50
C PRO A 259 -2.16 21.81 -1.20
N TYR A 260 -2.48 21.03 -0.16
CA TYR A 260 -2.83 21.51 1.18
C TYR A 260 -1.68 21.41 2.19
N LYS A 261 -0.44 21.32 1.72
CA LYS A 261 0.72 21.29 2.62
C LYS A 261 0.72 22.48 3.57
N LEU A 262 1.05 22.22 4.84
CA LEU A 262 1.23 23.27 5.84
C LEU A 262 2.55 23.99 5.59
N ALA A 263 2.53 25.02 4.73
CA ALA A 263 3.73 25.73 4.27
C ALA A 263 4.63 26.27 5.40
N ASN A 264 4.06 26.54 6.59
CA ASN A 264 4.78 27.05 7.77
C ASN A 264 5.03 25.99 8.85
N ALA A 265 4.68 24.72 8.62
CA ALA A 265 4.84 23.63 9.59
C ALA A 265 5.15 22.31 8.87
N PRO A 266 6.42 22.06 8.50
CA PRO A 266 6.82 20.81 7.86
C PRO A 266 6.49 19.59 8.74
N PHE A 267 6.47 18.41 8.13
CA PHE A 267 6.15 17.16 8.83
C PHE A 267 7.01 16.95 10.07
N TRP A 268 8.34 17.01 9.89
CA TRP A 268 9.26 16.64 10.95
C TRP A 268 9.19 17.56 12.19
N PRO A 269 9.19 18.90 12.07
CA PRO A 269 8.98 19.81 13.20
C PRO A 269 7.67 19.59 13.97
N ARG A 270 6.58 19.18 13.28
CA ARG A 270 5.32 18.85 13.95
C ARG A 270 5.46 17.59 14.80
N VAL A 271 6.08 16.54 14.25
CA VAL A 271 6.37 15.31 15.00
C VAL A 271 7.22 15.59 16.23
N GLU A 272 8.30 16.36 16.09
CA GLU A 272 9.17 16.73 17.21
C GLU A 272 8.41 17.54 18.28
N THR A 273 7.54 18.46 17.85
CA THR A 273 6.70 19.23 18.78
C THR A 273 5.74 18.33 19.55
N SER A 274 5.04 17.41 18.87
CA SER A 274 4.10 16.49 19.51
C SER A 274 4.81 15.53 20.47
N LEU A 275 6.00 15.02 20.14
CA LEU A 275 6.79 14.18 21.05
C LEU A 275 7.23 14.95 22.31
N ASN A 276 7.67 16.20 22.15
CA ASN A 276 8.05 17.07 23.26
C ASN A 276 6.86 17.48 24.15
N GLN A 277 5.66 17.60 23.58
CA GLN A 277 4.44 17.82 24.37
C GLN A 277 4.05 16.56 25.13
N LEU A 278 4.11 15.39 24.47
CA LEU A 278 3.81 14.10 25.08
C LEU A 278 4.69 13.83 26.31
N SER A 279 6.00 14.08 26.21
CA SER A 279 6.95 13.89 27.32
C SER A 279 6.69 14.80 28.52
N ARG A 280 5.95 15.90 28.33
CA ARG A 280 5.60 16.86 29.39
C ARG A 280 4.26 16.57 30.05
N LEU A 281 3.46 15.63 29.52
CA LEU A 281 2.13 15.33 30.07
C LEU A 281 2.19 14.62 31.42
N SER A 282 3.18 13.76 31.63
CA SER A 282 3.37 12.99 32.86
C SER A 282 4.80 12.50 32.97
N SER A 283 5.31 12.36 34.19
CA SER A 283 6.59 11.68 34.47
C SER A 283 6.56 10.18 34.17
N GLU A 284 5.38 9.59 33.96
CA GLU A 284 5.21 8.19 33.51
C GLU A 284 5.55 8.00 32.03
N ILE A 285 5.60 9.08 31.24
CA ILE A 285 5.97 9.01 29.82
C ILE A 285 7.48 8.84 29.73
N GLU A 286 7.90 7.59 29.64
CA GLU A 286 9.30 7.22 29.47
C GLU A 286 9.75 7.18 28.00
N ASP A 287 11.05 7.19 27.81
CA ASP A 287 11.80 7.02 26.57
C ASP A 287 11.28 5.90 25.63
N HIS A 288 10.85 4.78 26.21
CA HIS A 288 10.33 3.65 25.45
C HIS A 288 8.93 3.91 24.86
N TRP A 289 8.10 4.74 25.50
CA TRP A 289 6.82 5.19 24.96
C TRP A 289 6.99 6.31 23.94
N LEU A 290 7.96 7.22 24.12
CA LEU A 290 8.31 8.20 23.09
C LEU A 290 8.80 7.52 21.81
N THR A 291 9.60 6.46 21.95
CA THR A 291 10.01 5.60 20.82
C THR A 291 8.79 4.97 20.14
N ALA A 292 7.84 4.44 20.92
CA ALA A 292 6.62 3.87 20.37
C ALA A 292 5.75 4.92 19.65
N ALA A 293 5.60 6.12 20.20
CA ALA A 293 4.89 7.23 19.57
C ALA A 293 5.51 7.63 18.23
N LEU A 294 6.84 7.75 18.18
CA LEU A 294 7.55 8.04 16.94
C LEU A 294 7.33 6.96 15.88
N VAL A 295 7.37 5.69 16.27
CA VAL A 295 7.09 4.57 15.37
C VAL A 295 5.62 4.60 14.90
N LEU A 296 4.67 5.01 15.73
CA LEU A 296 3.28 5.25 15.29
C LEU A 296 3.19 6.37 14.24
N PHE A 297 3.87 7.50 14.47
CA PHE A 297 3.90 8.63 13.53
C PHE A 297 4.53 8.24 12.18
N ALA A 298 5.57 7.42 12.19
CA ALA A 298 6.19 6.89 10.99
C ALA A 298 5.33 5.83 10.28
N ASN A 299 4.47 5.11 11.01
CA ASN A 299 3.58 4.12 10.40
C ASN A 299 2.26 4.73 9.91
N VAL A 300 2.16 6.05 9.78
CA VAL A 300 1.01 6.71 9.17
C VAL A 300 0.84 6.26 7.72
N ARG A 301 -0.38 5.85 7.39
CA ARG A 301 -0.83 5.61 6.02
C ARG A 301 -1.38 6.92 5.49
N TYR A 302 -0.51 7.67 4.80
CA TYR A 302 -0.87 8.95 4.20
C TYR A 302 -1.52 8.72 2.83
N LEU A 303 -2.73 9.24 2.62
CA LEU A 303 -3.46 9.15 1.35
C LEU A 303 -3.44 10.49 0.61
N GLU A 304 -2.68 10.56 -0.48
CA GLU A 304 -2.64 11.72 -1.36
C GLU A 304 -3.94 11.91 -2.14
N GLN A 305 -4.24 13.16 -2.52
CA GLN A 305 -5.42 13.51 -3.30
C GLN A 305 -5.48 12.76 -4.63
N GLU A 306 -4.36 12.64 -5.34
CA GLU A 306 -4.30 11.98 -6.65
C GLU A 306 -4.68 10.50 -6.55
N MET A 307 -4.19 9.82 -5.50
CA MET A 307 -4.55 8.42 -5.24
C MET A 307 -6.05 8.25 -4.95
N LEU A 308 -6.64 9.18 -4.20
CA LEU A 308 -8.08 9.21 -3.94
C LEU A 308 -8.89 9.49 -5.23
N VAL A 309 -8.42 10.39 -6.09
CA VAL A 309 -9.03 10.64 -7.41
C VAL A 309 -8.98 9.37 -8.28
N ASP A 310 -7.84 8.69 -8.34
CA ASP A 310 -7.70 7.44 -9.10
C ASP A 310 -8.54 6.30 -8.52
N ALA A 311 -8.74 6.26 -7.21
CA ALA A 311 -9.68 5.34 -6.58
C ALA A 311 -11.10 5.52 -7.13
N TRP A 312 -11.58 6.75 -7.33
CA TRP A 312 -12.90 6.98 -7.93
C TRP A 312 -12.99 6.50 -9.38
N ARG A 313 -11.95 6.70 -10.18
CA ARG A 313 -11.88 6.18 -11.56
C ARG A 313 -11.95 4.66 -11.58
N GLY A 314 -11.15 4.02 -10.74
CA GLY A 314 -11.10 2.56 -10.63
C GLY A 314 -12.45 1.96 -10.21
N LEU A 315 -13.09 2.53 -9.17
CA LEU A 315 -14.39 2.09 -8.68
C LEU A 315 -15.48 2.23 -9.75
N TYR A 316 -15.52 3.37 -10.45
CA TYR A 316 -16.48 3.60 -11.52
C TYR A 316 -16.31 2.59 -12.67
N LEU A 317 -15.07 2.34 -13.11
CA LEU A 317 -14.79 1.35 -14.16
C LEU A 317 -15.19 -0.07 -13.74
N GLN A 318 -14.92 -0.47 -12.49
CA GLN A 318 -15.35 -1.77 -11.98
C GLN A 318 -16.87 -1.90 -11.94
N MET A 319 -17.56 -0.83 -11.53
CA MET A 319 -19.02 -0.80 -11.51
C MET A 319 -19.59 -0.95 -12.92
N LEU A 320 -19.08 -0.19 -13.90
CA LEU A 320 -19.53 -0.26 -15.30
C LEU A 320 -19.39 -1.66 -15.92
N GLN A 321 -18.35 -2.42 -15.55
CA GLN A 321 -18.14 -3.79 -16.05
C GLN A 321 -19.27 -4.76 -15.66
N HIS A 322 -20.06 -4.41 -14.64
CA HIS A 322 -21.17 -5.21 -14.14
C HIS A 322 -22.54 -4.67 -14.57
N MET A 323 -22.57 -3.57 -15.33
CA MET A 323 -23.79 -2.99 -15.86
C MET A 323 -24.14 -3.64 -17.20
N THR A 324 -25.44 -3.91 -17.39
CA THR A 324 -25.96 -4.49 -18.64
C THR A 324 -26.29 -3.44 -19.69
N GLU A 325 -26.27 -2.16 -19.32
CA GLU A 325 -26.87 -1.10 -20.13
C GLU A 325 -25.91 -0.66 -21.23
N SER A 326 -26.47 -0.30 -22.39
CA SER A 326 -25.68 0.12 -23.55
C SER A 326 -24.80 1.33 -23.20
N ALA A 327 -23.55 1.30 -23.66
CA ALA A 327 -22.61 2.43 -23.55
C ALA A 327 -23.12 3.73 -24.21
N SER A 328 -24.19 3.65 -25.02
CA SER A 328 -24.83 4.80 -25.65
C SER A 328 -25.81 5.56 -24.75
N ILE A 329 -26.16 5.03 -23.57
CA ILE A 329 -27.10 5.66 -22.63
C ILE A 329 -26.28 6.38 -21.56
N SER A 330 -26.64 7.63 -21.24
CA SER A 330 -25.98 8.36 -20.16
C SER A 330 -26.15 7.61 -18.82
N PRO A 331 -25.07 7.34 -18.08
CA PRO A 331 -25.13 6.63 -16.80
C PRO A 331 -26.09 7.26 -15.80
N LEU A 332 -26.16 8.59 -15.75
CA LEU A 332 -27.06 9.31 -14.84
C LEU A 332 -28.55 9.09 -15.16
N THR A 333 -28.90 8.52 -16.31
CA THR A 333 -30.28 8.17 -16.64
C THR A 333 -30.80 6.99 -15.81
N TYR A 334 -29.93 6.05 -15.44
CA TYR A 334 -30.31 4.84 -14.70
C TYR A 334 -29.61 4.69 -13.34
N ILE A 335 -28.63 5.54 -13.04
CA ILE A 335 -27.95 5.65 -11.75
C ILE A 335 -28.47 6.84 -10.94
N HIS A 336 -28.63 6.67 -9.63
CA HIS A 336 -28.69 7.77 -8.66
C HIS A 336 -27.48 7.76 -7.73
N LEU A 337 -26.92 8.94 -7.42
CA LEU A 337 -25.76 9.08 -6.54
C LEU A 337 -26.20 9.60 -5.17
N PHE A 338 -25.84 8.85 -4.12
CA PHE A 338 -25.91 9.23 -2.71
C PHE A 338 -24.50 9.43 -2.16
N GLU A 339 -24.36 10.18 -1.08
CA GLU A 339 -23.13 10.43 -0.33
C GLU A 339 -23.31 9.97 1.12
N ASN A 340 -22.33 9.26 1.63
CA ASN A 340 -22.13 9.09 3.06
C ASN A 340 -21.50 10.37 3.59
N ASP A 341 -22.25 11.10 4.44
CA ASP A 341 -21.97 12.47 4.87
C ASP A 341 -21.83 13.48 3.71
N PRO A 342 -22.80 14.38 3.49
CA PRO A 342 -22.82 15.29 2.34
C PRO A 342 -21.62 16.25 2.38
N SER A 343 -20.62 15.94 1.56
CA SER A 343 -19.30 16.57 1.52
C SER A 343 -18.89 17.02 0.12
N GLY A 344 -19.73 16.71 -0.89
CA GLY A 344 -19.52 17.06 -2.29
C GLY A 344 -18.92 15.92 -3.11
N LEU A 345 -19.00 14.68 -2.62
CA LEU A 345 -18.47 13.50 -3.31
C LEU A 345 -19.13 13.27 -4.67
N THR A 346 -20.43 13.55 -4.81
CA THR A 346 -21.17 13.45 -6.08
C THR A 346 -20.56 14.37 -7.13
N GLY A 347 -20.24 15.61 -6.75
CA GLY A 347 -19.62 16.58 -7.65
C GLY A 347 -18.25 16.12 -8.11
N MET A 348 -17.43 15.63 -7.17
CA MET A 348 -16.09 15.09 -7.44
C MET A 348 -16.17 13.84 -8.33
N PHE A 349 -17.02 12.88 -7.99
CA PHE A 349 -17.19 11.62 -8.71
C PHE A 349 -17.63 11.85 -10.16
N CYS A 350 -18.62 12.73 -10.38
CA CYS A 350 -19.05 13.11 -11.73
C CYS A 350 -17.93 13.80 -12.51
N HIS A 351 -17.17 14.70 -11.88
CA HIS A 351 -16.07 15.40 -12.54
C HIS A 351 -14.95 14.44 -12.96
N VAL A 352 -14.50 13.59 -12.04
CA VAL A 352 -13.39 12.65 -12.24
C VAL A 352 -13.71 11.59 -13.30
N ASN A 353 -14.99 11.21 -13.42
CA ASN A 353 -15.46 10.18 -14.35
C ASN A 353 -16.14 10.75 -15.62
N HIS A 354 -16.06 12.07 -15.82
CA HIS A 354 -16.65 12.75 -16.98
C HIS A 354 -18.15 12.48 -17.19
N LEU A 355 -18.92 12.45 -16.10
CA LEU A 355 -20.37 12.29 -16.13
C LEU A 355 -21.05 13.64 -16.43
N GLU A 356 -21.52 13.79 -17.67
CA GLU A 356 -22.31 14.95 -18.10
C GLU A 356 -23.76 14.87 -17.58
N GLY A 357 -24.42 16.02 -17.44
CA GLY A 357 -25.83 16.08 -16.99
C GLY A 357 -26.03 16.21 -15.48
N ARG A 358 -24.97 16.33 -14.67
CA ARG A 358 -25.09 16.46 -13.19
C ARG A 358 -25.93 17.65 -12.70
N LEU A 359 -26.12 18.69 -13.53
CA LEU A 359 -26.94 19.86 -13.21
C LEU A 359 -28.41 19.70 -13.65
N ASP A 360 -28.69 18.70 -14.48
CA ASP A 360 -30.04 18.40 -14.96
C ASP A 360 -30.79 17.60 -13.90
N THR A 361 -31.77 18.28 -13.29
CA THR A 361 -32.61 17.73 -12.23
C THR A 361 -33.60 16.68 -12.72
N GLN A 362 -33.80 16.55 -14.03
CA GLN A 362 -34.61 15.48 -14.60
C GLN A 362 -33.83 14.16 -14.60
N THR A 363 -32.52 14.22 -14.87
CA THR A 363 -31.65 13.04 -14.85
C THR A 363 -31.11 12.72 -13.48
N LEU A 364 -30.68 13.71 -12.68
CA LEU A 364 -30.12 13.49 -11.34
C LEU A 364 -30.94 14.27 -10.31
N SER A 365 -31.76 13.55 -9.55
CA SER A 365 -32.47 14.15 -8.43
C SER A 365 -31.47 14.63 -7.38
N ARG A 366 -31.64 15.84 -6.80
CA ARG A 366 -30.69 16.40 -5.81
C ARG A 366 -30.90 15.81 -4.42
N ILE A 367 -30.90 14.49 -4.33
CA ILE A 367 -31.08 13.73 -3.09
C ILE A 367 -29.71 13.18 -2.72
N GLU A 368 -28.91 14.02 -2.07
CA GLU A 368 -27.49 13.73 -1.83
C GLU A 368 -27.27 12.69 -0.73
N GLY A 369 -28.23 12.40 0.14
CA GLY A 369 -28.04 11.44 1.23
C GLY A 369 -29.35 10.99 1.88
N THR A 370 -29.25 10.07 2.83
CA THR A 370 -30.42 9.42 3.43
C THR A 370 -31.27 10.37 4.28
N ASP A 371 -30.67 11.43 4.85
CA ASP A 371 -31.42 12.40 5.65
C ASP A 371 -32.35 13.24 4.77
N ARG A 372 -31.85 13.70 3.62
CA ARG A 372 -32.68 14.40 2.63
C ARG A 372 -33.75 13.49 2.06
N LEU A 373 -33.43 12.22 1.82
CA LEU A 373 -34.39 11.22 1.38
C LEU A 373 -35.51 11.03 2.42
N ALA A 374 -35.16 10.98 3.70
CA ALA A 374 -36.14 10.87 4.78
C ALA A 374 -37.11 12.06 4.81
N ASP A 375 -36.62 13.28 4.64
CA ASP A 375 -37.47 14.47 4.57
C ASP A 375 -38.48 14.40 3.42
N LEU A 376 -38.06 13.93 2.25
CA LEU A 376 -38.94 13.76 1.09
C LEU A 376 -39.98 12.67 1.34
N LEU A 377 -39.59 11.54 1.94
CA LEU A 377 -40.50 10.45 2.27
C LEU A 377 -41.54 10.88 3.32
N LEU A 378 -41.14 11.55 4.39
CA LEU A 378 -42.09 12.10 5.36
C LEU A 378 -43.03 13.13 4.72
N GLY A 379 -42.49 13.99 3.85
CA GLY A 379 -43.25 14.98 3.11
C GLY A 379 -44.29 14.39 2.16
N VAL A 380 -43.99 13.24 1.53
CA VAL A 380 -44.94 12.60 0.60
C VAL A 380 -46.06 11.83 1.31
N PHE A 381 -45.82 11.39 2.55
CA PHE A 381 -46.87 10.79 3.39
C PHE A 381 -47.78 11.83 4.05
N ASN A 382 -47.44 13.11 4.00
CA ASN A 382 -48.33 14.19 4.43
C ASN A 382 -49.21 14.66 3.25
N PRO A 383 -50.56 14.50 3.31
CA PRO A 383 -51.47 14.88 2.23
C PRO A 383 -51.36 16.34 1.77
N GLN A 384 -50.98 17.25 2.67
CA GLN A 384 -50.88 18.70 2.35
C GLN A 384 -49.64 19.03 1.51
N THR A 385 -48.61 18.20 1.57
CA THR A 385 -47.32 18.46 0.90
C THR A 385 -46.96 17.40 -0.13
N ALA A 386 -47.78 16.36 -0.29
CA ALA A 386 -47.43 15.19 -1.08
C ALA A 386 -47.11 15.48 -2.55
N GLU A 387 -47.85 16.38 -3.19
CA GLU A 387 -47.61 16.76 -4.60
C GLU A 387 -46.26 17.47 -4.81
N ILE A 388 -45.75 18.17 -3.80
CA ILE A 388 -44.47 18.88 -3.86
C ILE A 388 -43.30 17.89 -3.82
N TYR A 389 -43.42 16.85 -2.99
CA TYR A 389 -42.33 15.91 -2.71
C TYR A 389 -42.34 14.65 -3.58
N ALA A 390 -43.47 14.32 -4.22
CA ALA A 390 -43.57 13.13 -5.07
C ALA A 390 -42.69 13.14 -6.33
N PRO A 391 -42.51 14.25 -7.08
CA PRO A 391 -41.71 14.25 -8.31
C PRO A 391 -40.25 13.77 -8.16
N PRO A 392 -39.44 14.30 -7.21
CA PRO A 392 -38.06 13.83 -7.05
C PRO A 392 -37.99 12.37 -6.58
N LEU A 393 -38.94 11.90 -5.77
CA LEU A 393 -39.02 10.49 -5.35
C LEU A 393 -39.36 9.56 -6.51
N ARG A 394 -40.28 9.95 -7.41
CA ARG A 394 -40.56 9.16 -8.62
C ARG A 394 -39.33 9.03 -9.51
N SER A 395 -38.62 10.13 -9.75
CA SER A 395 -37.38 10.13 -10.54
C SER A 395 -36.33 9.20 -9.93
N LEU A 396 -36.16 9.23 -8.59
CA LEU A 396 -35.27 8.32 -7.87
C LEU A 396 -35.70 6.84 -8.00
N PHE A 397 -36.99 6.54 -7.76
CA PHE A 397 -37.51 5.17 -7.74
C PHE A 397 -37.47 4.48 -9.11
N GLN A 398 -37.36 5.26 -10.20
CA GLN A 398 -37.18 4.74 -11.55
C GLN A 398 -35.75 4.30 -11.85
N LYS A 399 -34.76 4.73 -11.05
CA LYS A 399 -33.36 4.37 -11.25
C LYS A 399 -33.16 2.91 -10.85
N SER A 400 -32.55 2.13 -11.75
CA SER A 400 -32.25 0.72 -11.48
C SER A 400 -31.03 0.54 -10.58
N GLU A 401 -30.14 1.54 -10.53
CA GLU A 401 -28.88 1.48 -9.80
C GLU A 401 -28.80 2.65 -8.81
N TRP A 402 -28.62 2.37 -7.53
CA TRP A 402 -28.42 3.38 -6.49
C TRP A 402 -26.99 3.26 -5.97
N VAL A 403 -26.21 4.33 -6.05
CA VAL A 403 -24.78 4.32 -5.72
C VAL A 403 -24.53 5.19 -4.50
N LEU A 404 -24.18 4.59 -3.38
CA LEU A 404 -23.69 5.26 -2.19
C LEU A 404 -22.17 5.46 -2.31
N LEU A 405 -21.77 6.71 -2.49
CA LEU A 405 -20.39 7.16 -2.49
C LEU A 405 -19.91 7.37 -1.05
N VAL A 406 -18.79 6.75 -0.72
CA VAL A 406 -18.18 6.81 0.62
C VAL A 406 -16.72 7.16 0.48
N ASP A 407 -16.25 8.21 1.15
CA ASP A 407 -14.82 8.51 1.16
C ASP A 407 -14.07 7.39 1.92
N LYS A 408 -14.43 7.17 3.19
CA LYS A 408 -13.78 6.25 4.10
C LYS A 408 -14.82 5.59 4.98
N THR A 409 -14.90 4.27 4.93
CA THR A 409 -15.68 3.48 5.88
C THR A 409 -14.74 2.70 6.78
N LEU A 410 -14.56 3.18 8.01
CA LEU A 410 -13.52 2.70 8.91
C LEU A 410 -14.09 1.84 10.05
N SER A 411 -14.92 2.38 10.93
CA SER A 411 -15.68 1.57 11.89
C SER A 411 -16.92 0.89 11.29
N GLY A 412 -17.38 1.38 10.13
CA GLY A 412 -18.60 0.92 9.45
C GLY A 412 -19.92 1.39 10.07
N HIS A 413 -19.89 2.15 11.17
CA HIS A 413 -21.10 2.56 11.88
C HIS A 413 -22.04 3.42 11.03
N SER A 414 -21.53 4.48 10.41
CA SER A 414 -22.32 5.35 9.53
C SER A 414 -22.78 4.61 8.27
N LEU A 415 -21.88 3.84 7.65
CA LEU A 415 -22.18 3.04 6.46
C LEU A 415 -23.35 2.08 6.71
N ARG A 416 -23.33 1.32 7.81
CA ARG A 416 -24.41 0.39 8.15
C ARG A 416 -25.76 1.10 8.24
N GLY A 417 -25.79 2.27 8.87
CA GLY A 417 -26.99 3.09 8.97
C GLY A 417 -27.53 3.50 7.60
N ASP A 418 -26.67 4.00 6.72
CA ASP A 418 -27.09 4.47 5.40
C ASP A 418 -27.53 3.34 4.48
N VAL A 419 -26.83 2.20 4.50
CA VAL A 419 -27.24 1.00 3.75
C VAL A 419 -28.63 0.53 4.20
N ALA A 420 -28.87 0.39 5.51
CA ALA A 420 -30.17 -0.03 6.03
C ALA A 420 -31.31 0.93 5.63
N ARG A 421 -31.05 2.24 5.61
CA ARG A 421 -32.02 3.27 5.18
C ARG A 421 -32.31 3.18 3.69
N LEU A 422 -31.28 2.98 2.87
CA LEU A 422 -31.46 2.76 1.42
C LEU A 422 -32.23 1.47 1.13
N MET A 423 -31.97 0.39 1.88
CA MET A 423 -32.76 -0.85 1.79
C MET A 423 -34.24 -0.58 2.10
N THR A 424 -34.51 0.15 3.18
CA THR A 424 -35.87 0.57 3.56
C THR A 424 -36.55 1.37 2.46
N ALA A 425 -35.86 2.38 1.89
CA ALA A 425 -36.41 3.18 0.80
C ALA A 425 -36.66 2.36 -0.48
N ALA A 426 -35.78 1.42 -0.79
CA ALA A 426 -35.94 0.54 -1.93
C ALA A 426 -37.15 -0.41 -1.76
N GLU A 427 -37.43 -0.88 -0.54
CA GLU A 427 -38.65 -1.62 -0.24
C GLU A 427 -39.90 -0.77 -0.40
N ILE A 428 -39.84 0.50 0.02
CA ILE A 428 -40.94 1.46 -0.21
C ILE A 428 -41.17 1.63 -1.72
N ALA A 429 -40.12 1.78 -2.53
CA ALA A 429 -40.25 1.86 -3.98
C ALA A 429 -40.92 0.60 -4.58
N ALA A 430 -40.49 -0.59 -4.14
CA ALA A 430 -41.06 -1.86 -4.59
C ALA A 430 -42.55 -1.98 -4.25
N ARG A 431 -42.98 -1.57 -3.05
CA ARG A 431 -44.40 -1.52 -2.66
C ARG A 431 -45.25 -0.59 -3.54
N HIS A 432 -44.63 0.43 -4.12
CA HIS A 432 -45.27 1.36 -5.07
C HIS A 432 -45.16 0.89 -6.54
N GLY A 433 -44.75 -0.36 -6.78
CA GLY A 433 -44.74 -0.99 -8.10
C GLY A 433 -43.49 -0.71 -8.95
N HIS A 434 -42.45 -0.10 -8.37
CA HIS A 434 -41.15 0.06 -9.02
C HIS A 434 -40.32 -1.23 -8.91
N LYS A 435 -39.32 -1.39 -9.78
CA LYS A 435 -38.32 -2.44 -9.59
C LYS A 435 -37.44 -2.11 -8.39
N ARG A 436 -37.04 -3.13 -7.64
CA ARG A 436 -36.04 -2.96 -6.58
C ARG A 436 -34.71 -2.54 -7.23
N PRO A 437 -34.10 -1.43 -6.80
CA PRO A 437 -32.81 -1.00 -7.32
C PRO A 437 -31.70 -1.89 -6.77
N ARG A 438 -30.68 -2.14 -7.58
CA ARG A 438 -29.40 -2.65 -7.09
C ARG A 438 -28.66 -1.52 -6.38
N ILE A 439 -28.08 -1.80 -5.21
CA ILE A 439 -27.39 -0.80 -4.41
C ILE A 439 -25.88 -1.05 -4.49
N TRP A 440 -25.14 -0.04 -4.93
CA TRP A 440 -23.69 -0.04 -4.94
C TRP A 440 -23.17 0.79 -3.78
N VAL A 441 -22.22 0.25 -3.03
CA VAL A 441 -21.43 1.01 -2.07
C VAL A 441 -20.03 1.14 -2.63
N LEU A 442 -19.66 2.33 -3.08
CA LEU A 442 -18.33 2.62 -3.61
C LEU A 442 -17.55 3.40 -2.56
N ALA A 443 -16.58 2.72 -1.94
CA ALA A 443 -15.73 3.30 -0.91
C ALA A 443 -14.30 3.52 -1.43
N GLN A 444 -13.71 4.71 -1.27
CA GLN A 444 -12.29 4.86 -1.62
C GLN A 444 -11.43 4.03 -0.66
N VAL A 445 -11.77 4.05 0.63
CA VAL A 445 -11.10 3.27 1.67
C VAL A 445 -12.13 2.52 2.51
N ALA A 446 -11.90 1.23 2.72
CA ALA A 446 -12.68 0.43 3.65
C ALA A 446 -11.78 -0.41 4.55
N THR A 447 -12.11 -0.52 5.82
CA THR A 447 -11.50 -1.53 6.69
C THR A 447 -12.24 -2.86 6.58
N GLU A 448 -11.59 -3.94 6.96
CA GLU A 448 -12.21 -5.23 7.16
C GLU A 448 -13.32 -5.19 8.22
N GLN A 449 -13.13 -4.47 9.32
CA GLN A 449 -14.16 -4.25 10.35
C GLN A 449 -15.42 -3.60 9.76
N ALA A 450 -15.28 -2.56 8.94
CA ALA A 450 -16.41 -1.88 8.33
C ALA A 450 -17.17 -2.79 7.36
N ILE A 451 -16.46 -3.56 6.54
CA ILE A 451 -17.07 -4.52 5.60
C ILE A 451 -17.86 -5.58 6.38
N LEU A 452 -17.28 -6.15 7.43
CA LEU A 452 -17.95 -7.13 8.28
C LEU A 452 -19.17 -6.56 8.99
N SER A 453 -19.13 -5.27 9.35
CA SER A 453 -20.25 -4.60 10.04
C SER A 453 -21.52 -4.47 9.20
N VAL A 454 -21.45 -4.73 7.88
CA VAL A 454 -22.60 -4.70 6.97
C VAL A 454 -22.85 -6.03 6.28
N ALA A 455 -22.08 -7.08 6.58
CA ALA A 455 -22.13 -8.35 5.86
C ALA A 455 -23.51 -9.01 5.91
N ASP A 456 -24.17 -8.97 7.07
CA ASP A 456 -25.55 -9.44 7.26
C ASP A 456 -26.55 -8.69 6.35
N LEU A 457 -26.41 -7.36 6.21
CA LEU A 457 -27.27 -6.58 5.32
C LEU A 457 -27.08 -6.94 3.84
N LEU A 458 -25.84 -7.27 3.45
CA LEU A 458 -25.53 -7.71 2.08
C LEU A 458 -26.15 -9.08 1.77
N GLU A 459 -26.17 -9.98 2.76
CA GLU A 459 -26.80 -11.29 2.66
C GLU A 459 -28.35 -11.17 2.61
N ASP A 460 -28.93 -10.35 3.49
CA ASP A 460 -30.38 -10.15 3.59
C ASP A 460 -31.01 -9.55 2.32
N TYR A 461 -30.23 -8.79 1.55
CA TYR A 461 -30.67 -8.17 0.30
C TYR A 461 -30.43 -9.06 -0.94
N ASN A 462 -30.34 -10.37 -0.76
CA ASN A 462 -30.28 -11.39 -1.83
C ASN A 462 -29.21 -11.12 -2.92
N GLY A 463 -28.09 -10.51 -2.55
CA GLY A 463 -26.99 -10.19 -3.49
C GLY A 463 -27.21 -8.98 -4.40
N GLU A 464 -28.27 -8.20 -4.19
CA GLU A 464 -28.49 -6.94 -4.92
C GLU A 464 -27.77 -5.73 -4.28
N ILE A 465 -26.99 -5.93 -3.20
CA ILE A 465 -26.06 -4.92 -2.69
C ILE A 465 -24.62 -5.34 -2.99
N GLU A 466 -23.86 -4.45 -3.61
CA GLU A 466 -22.46 -4.68 -3.93
C GLU A 466 -21.57 -3.60 -3.29
N LEU A 467 -20.69 -4.02 -2.37
CA LEU A 467 -19.67 -3.17 -1.79
C LEU A 467 -18.34 -3.34 -2.52
N ARG A 468 -17.80 -2.23 -3.03
CA ARG A 468 -16.49 -2.15 -3.64
C ARG A 468 -15.65 -1.11 -2.91
N ALA A 469 -14.46 -1.51 -2.50
CA ALA A 469 -13.47 -0.62 -1.91
C ALA A 469 -12.24 -0.56 -2.80
N ALA A 470 -11.76 0.64 -3.13
CA ALA A 470 -10.52 0.77 -3.91
C ALA A 470 -9.30 0.35 -3.08
N MET A 471 -9.29 0.74 -1.81
CA MET A 471 -8.27 0.36 -0.84
C MET A 471 -8.92 -0.36 0.34
N ARG A 472 -8.43 -1.58 0.63
CA ARG A 472 -8.91 -2.38 1.76
C ARG A 472 -7.84 -2.51 2.84
N LEU A 473 -8.15 -2.08 4.05
CA LEU A 473 -7.29 -2.22 5.22
C LEU A 473 -7.75 -3.43 6.06
N THR A 474 -6.94 -4.48 6.05
CA THR A 474 -7.16 -5.67 6.89
C THR A 474 -6.88 -5.38 8.36
N ASN A 475 -7.33 -6.26 9.25
CA ASN A 475 -7.07 -6.15 10.70
C ASN A 475 -5.58 -6.10 11.05
N SER A 476 -4.67 -6.61 10.20
CA SER A 476 -3.23 -6.51 10.41
C SER A 476 -2.69 -5.07 10.35
N HIS A 477 -3.48 -4.11 9.87
CA HIS A 477 -3.16 -2.68 9.85
C HIS A 477 -3.66 -1.93 11.08
N SER A 478 -4.44 -2.58 11.94
CA SER A 478 -4.97 -1.99 13.17
C SER A 478 -4.03 -2.28 14.33
N LEU A 479 -3.71 -1.29 15.15
CA LEU A 479 -2.91 -1.46 16.37
C LEU A 479 -3.66 -2.27 17.45
N SER A 480 -4.99 -2.12 17.52
CA SER A 480 -5.83 -2.79 18.52
C SER A 480 -6.02 -4.28 18.22
N ALA A 481 -5.88 -4.69 16.96
CA ALA A 481 -5.98 -6.08 16.56
C ALA A 481 -4.83 -6.93 17.15
N PRO A 482 -5.09 -8.13 17.72
CA PRO A 482 -4.05 -9.00 18.27
C PRO A 482 -2.93 -9.33 17.27
N GLY A 483 -3.29 -9.62 16.02
CA GLY A 483 -2.38 -9.94 14.91
C GLY A 483 -1.86 -8.72 14.13
N SER A 484 -1.78 -7.55 14.76
CA SER A 484 -1.27 -6.35 14.11
C SER A 484 0.16 -6.53 13.58
N SER A 485 0.37 -6.13 12.33
CA SER A 485 1.67 -6.02 11.65
C SER A 485 2.11 -4.57 11.48
N LEU A 486 1.36 -3.62 12.06
CA LEU A 486 1.61 -2.18 11.92
C LEU A 486 3.01 -1.79 12.42
N ILE A 487 3.43 -2.40 13.53
CA ILE A 487 4.76 -2.27 14.13
C ILE A 487 5.40 -3.65 14.11
N GLN A 488 6.64 -3.79 13.63
CA GLN A 488 7.28 -5.10 13.42
C GLN A 488 7.76 -5.72 14.74
N THR A 489 8.34 -4.88 15.60
CA THR A 489 8.94 -5.27 16.88
C THR A 489 7.86 -5.42 17.94
N ASN A 490 7.73 -6.62 18.53
CA ASN A 490 6.71 -6.90 19.56
C ASN A 490 6.80 -5.93 20.75
N GLU A 491 8.01 -5.68 21.25
CA GLU A 491 8.25 -4.74 22.36
C GLU A 491 7.72 -3.33 22.06
N VAL A 492 8.04 -2.79 20.89
CA VAL A 492 7.58 -1.45 20.46
C VAL A 492 6.07 -1.44 20.27
N ARG A 493 5.49 -2.53 19.72
CA ARG A 493 4.05 -2.67 19.51
C ARG A 493 3.28 -2.70 20.84
N ASP A 494 3.77 -3.42 21.83
CA ASP A 494 3.14 -3.50 23.15
C ASP A 494 3.25 -2.16 23.89
N ASN A 495 4.39 -1.48 23.77
CA ASN A 495 4.56 -0.13 24.28
C ASN A 495 3.62 0.88 23.60
N ALA A 496 3.42 0.78 22.29
CA ALA A 496 2.47 1.62 21.56
C ALA A 496 1.03 1.41 22.04
N ARG A 497 0.62 0.16 22.27
CA ARG A 497 -0.71 -0.15 22.81
C ARG A 497 -0.90 0.40 24.22
N ARG A 498 0.08 0.21 25.11
CA ARG A 498 0.05 0.75 26.48
C ARG A 498 -0.02 2.27 26.48
N LEU A 499 0.76 2.92 25.62
CA LEU A 499 0.70 4.37 25.44
C LEU A 499 -0.69 4.84 24.98
N CYS A 500 -1.30 4.17 23.99
CA CYS A 500 -2.65 4.51 23.51
C CYS A 500 -3.71 4.38 24.60
N VAL A 501 -3.67 3.28 25.39
CA VAL A 501 -4.56 3.08 26.55
C VAL A 501 -4.37 4.18 27.58
N TRP A 502 -3.12 4.43 27.98
CA TRP A 502 -2.78 5.49 28.92
C TRP A 502 -3.30 6.86 28.44
N PHE A 503 -3.10 7.16 27.15
CA PHE A 503 -3.55 8.42 26.54
C PHE A 503 -5.07 8.54 26.53
N GLY A 504 -5.79 7.45 26.25
CA GLY A 504 -7.24 7.37 26.38
C GLY A 504 -7.73 7.71 27.78
N GLU A 505 -7.12 7.12 28.81
CA GLU A 505 -7.50 7.28 30.21
C GLU A 505 -7.14 8.65 30.80
N HIS A 506 -5.97 9.20 30.46
CA HIS A 506 -5.41 10.36 31.13
C HIS A 506 -5.56 11.67 30.36
N VAL A 507 -5.77 11.57 29.04
CA VAL A 507 -5.91 12.74 28.16
C VAL A 507 -7.32 12.79 27.57
N ILE A 508 -7.75 11.76 26.85
CA ILE A 508 -9.04 11.78 26.14
C ILE A 508 -10.22 11.78 27.11
N ALA A 509 -10.22 10.94 28.14
CA ALA A 509 -11.33 10.82 29.07
C ALA A 509 -11.63 12.12 29.85
N ARG A 510 -10.62 13.01 29.99
CA ARG A 510 -10.75 14.30 30.67
C ARG A 510 -11.34 15.39 29.78
N ASP A 511 -11.45 15.17 28.48
CA ASP A 511 -12.05 16.13 27.56
C ASP A 511 -13.58 15.96 27.52
N PRO A 512 -14.35 16.95 28.02
CA PRO A 512 -15.82 16.90 27.97
C PRO A 512 -16.35 17.05 26.54
N SER A 513 -15.61 17.68 25.62
CA SER A 513 -16.03 17.83 24.22
C SER A 513 -16.14 16.50 23.48
N LEU A 514 -15.45 15.46 23.97
CA LEU A 514 -15.46 14.11 23.42
C LEU A 514 -16.45 13.16 24.12
N GLU A 515 -17.20 13.62 25.13
CA GLU A 515 -18.13 12.76 25.90
C GLU A 515 -19.17 12.08 25.00
N ARG A 516 -19.82 12.86 24.14
CA ARG A 516 -20.81 12.33 23.18
C ARG A 516 -20.18 11.31 22.22
N MET A 517 -18.92 11.51 21.84
CA MET A 517 -18.22 10.62 20.94
C MET A 517 -17.89 9.29 21.60
N ARG A 518 -17.34 9.32 22.84
CA ARG A 518 -17.09 8.13 23.65
C ARG A 518 -18.37 7.32 23.86
N ALA A 519 -19.48 7.99 24.22
CA ALA A 519 -20.77 7.34 24.39
C ALA A 519 -21.26 6.62 23.13
N ARG A 520 -21.08 7.21 21.93
CA ARG A 520 -21.45 6.56 20.66
C ARG A 520 -20.47 5.48 20.20
N SER A 521 -19.21 5.60 20.61
CA SER A 521 -18.15 4.64 20.31
C SER A 521 -18.32 3.36 21.13
N GLY A 522 -18.70 3.51 22.40
CA GLY A 522 -18.76 2.41 23.37
C GLY A 522 -17.42 2.09 24.04
N ASP A 523 -16.42 2.95 23.87
CA ASP A 523 -15.06 2.83 24.42
C ASP A 523 -14.49 4.22 24.82
N ASN A 524 -13.26 4.25 25.34
CA ASN A 524 -12.59 5.50 25.73
C ASN A 524 -11.82 6.14 24.57
N LEU A 525 -12.05 5.67 23.33
CA LEU A 525 -11.35 6.08 22.11
C LEU A 525 -9.84 5.83 22.16
N GLU A 526 -9.31 5.00 23.05
CA GLU A 526 -7.86 4.73 23.18
C GLU A 526 -7.19 4.36 21.85
N PHE A 527 -7.93 3.66 20.99
CA PHE A 527 -7.52 3.26 19.65
C PHE A 527 -8.35 3.94 18.54
N GLY A 528 -8.95 5.09 18.83
CA GLY A 528 -9.85 5.80 17.91
C GLY A 528 -11.29 5.30 18.00
N TYR A 529 -12.17 5.90 17.20
CA TYR A 529 -13.60 5.56 17.20
C TYR A 529 -13.84 4.06 16.92
N ARG A 530 -14.60 3.40 17.79
CA ARG A 530 -14.93 1.97 17.78
C ARG A 530 -13.71 1.06 17.67
N ASN A 531 -12.65 1.43 18.39
CA ASN A 531 -11.43 0.64 18.52
C ASN A 531 -10.77 0.27 17.17
N CYS A 532 -10.90 1.11 16.13
CA CYS A 532 -10.38 0.79 14.79
C CYS A 532 -8.84 0.66 14.77
N GLY A 533 -8.13 1.40 15.61
CA GLY A 533 -6.68 1.28 15.80
C GLY A 533 -5.83 1.73 14.62
N LEU A 534 -6.34 2.62 13.76
CA LEU A 534 -5.70 2.96 12.49
C LEU A 534 -4.68 4.09 12.63
N THR A 535 -3.68 4.10 11.77
CA THR A 535 -2.78 5.25 11.56
C THR A 535 -3.08 5.92 10.22
N LEU A 536 -4.35 6.03 9.83
CA LEU A 536 -4.76 6.58 8.54
C LEU A 536 -4.82 8.11 8.60
N VAL A 537 -4.24 8.78 7.61
CA VAL A 537 -4.33 10.23 7.41
C VAL A 537 -4.49 10.49 5.92
N ASP A 538 -5.27 11.47 5.51
CA ASP A 538 -5.30 11.91 4.12
C ASP A 538 -4.82 13.36 3.96
N HIS A 539 -4.80 13.82 2.72
CA HIS A 539 -4.41 15.18 2.36
C HIS A 539 -5.24 16.30 3.00
N GLU A 540 -6.46 16.05 3.48
CA GLU A 540 -7.35 17.05 4.07
C GLU A 540 -7.44 16.94 5.60
N ASN A 541 -7.36 15.73 6.15
CA ASN A 541 -7.75 15.45 7.53
C ASN A 541 -7.19 14.13 8.10
N CYS A 542 -7.11 14.06 9.43
CA CYS A 542 -6.96 12.82 10.19
C CYS A 542 -8.33 12.31 10.70
N PRO A 543 -8.81 11.14 10.24
CA PRO A 543 -10.09 10.57 10.68
C PRO A 543 -10.13 10.26 12.19
N THR A 544 -11.32 10.29 12.77
CA THR A 544 -11.53 10.02 14.20
C THR A 544 -11.31 8.55 14.58
N ASP A 545 -11.48 7.65 13.61
CA ASP A 545 -11.20 6.22 13.71
C ASP A 545 -9.67 5.94 13.78
N SER A 546 -8.84 6.93 13.44
CA SER A 546 -7.39 6.85 13.64
C SER A 546 -7.02 7.10 15.12
N LEU A 547 -5.85 6.61 15.52
CA LEU A 547 -5.35 6.75 16.89
C LEU A 547 -5.38 8.21 17.34
N PRO A 548 -5.95 8.53 18.52
CA PRO A 548 -6.10 9.93 18.95
C PRO A 548 -4.78 10.66 19.09
N ILE A 549 -3.69 9.97 19.43
CA ILE A 549 -2.35 10.56 19.49
C ILE A 549 -1.92 11.22 18.17
N LEU A 550 -2.52 10.86 17.03
CA LEU A 550 -2.22 11.48 15.73
C LEU A 550 -2.84 12.86 15.56
N TRP A 551 -3.98 13.11 16.20
CA TRP A 551 -4.84 14.24 15.85
C TRP A 551 -5.45 14.99 17.03
N TYR A 552 -5.36 14.41 18.23
CA TYR A 552 -5.96 14.98 19.41
C TYR A 552 -5.25 16.27 19.79
N GLY A 553 -6.08 17.29 19.92
CA GLY A 553 -5.84 18.55 20.58
C GLY A 553 -7.21 19.11 20.91
N SER A 554 -7.28 20.11 21.76
CA SER A 554 -8.51 20.86 22.02
C SER A 554 -8.17 22.24 22.55
N GLU A 555 -9.16 23.10 22.70
CA GLU A 555 -8.99 24.42 23.31
C GLU A 555 -8.52 24.26 24.76
N GLY A 556 -7.22 24.51 25.01
CA GLY A 556 -6.59 24.42 26.34
C GLY A 556 -5.90 23.08 26.68
N ALA A 557 -5.87 22.08 25.78
CA ALA A 557 -5.12 20.85 26.02
C ALA A 557 -3.60 21.05 25.88
N PRO A 558 -2.78 20.44 26.77
CA PRO A 558 -1.31 20.53 26.70
C PRO A 558 -0.69 19.74 25.53
N TYR A 559 -1.46 18.86 24.89
CA TYR A 559 -1.03 18.04 23.75
C TYR A 559 -1.71 18.48 22.46
N THR A 560 -0.94 18.53 21.38
CA THR A 560 -1.42 18.73 20.01
C THR A 560 -0.77 17.67 19.12
N GLY A 561 -1.60 16.82 18.51
CA GLY A 561 -1.17 15.80 17.57
C GLY A 561 -0.48 16.40 16.33
N PRO A 562 0.39 15.63 15.66
CA PRO A 562 1.12 16.13 14.50
C PRO A 562 0.21 16.39 13.31
N TYR A 563 -0.94 15.72 13.20
CA TYR A 563 -1.89 15.91 12.10
C TYR A 563 -3.12 16.68 12.55
N PRO A 564 -3.51 17.75 11.84
CA PRO A 564 -4.72 18.46 12.18
C PRO A 564 -5.94 17.58 11.94
N ARG A 565 -6.95 17.77 12.81
CA ARG A 565 -8.29 17.31 12.55
C ARG A 565 -9.17 18.46 12.09
N VAL A 566 -9.68 18.38 10.87
CA VAL A 566 -10.81 19.18 10.42
C VAL A 566 -12.06 18.45 10.91
N HIS A 567 -12.75 19.02 11.90
CA HIS A 567 -14.09 18.55 12.23
C HIS A 567 -14.95 18.70 10.97
N SER A 568 -15.58 17.61 10.52
CA SER A 568 -16.66 17.69 9.55
C SER A 568 -17.61 18.76 10.06
N ARG A 569 -17.80 19.83 9.26
CA ARG A 569 -18.48 21.07 9.66
C ARG A 569 -19.63 20.73 10.59
N VAL A 570 -19.44 20.93 11.89
CA VAL A 570 -20.51 20.87 12.88
C VAL A 570 -21.34 22.11 12.63
N GLY A 571 -22.11 22.10 11.54
CA GLY A 571 -23.27 22.97 11.45
C GLY A 571 -24.10 22.66 12.69
N GLY A 572 -24.48 23.69 13.42
CA GLY A 572 -25.42 23.60 14.54
C GLY A 572 -26.81 23.17 14.07
N GLN A 573 -26.90 22.02 13.41
CA GLN A 573 -28.16 21.35 13.17
C GLN A 573 -28.54 20.67 14.49
N SER A 574 -29.62 21.17 15.08
CA SER A 574 -30.43 20.41 16.01
C SER A 574 -30.80 19.08 15.34
N VAL A 575 -30.02 18.05 15.66
CA VAL A 575 -30.24 16.66 15.27
C VAL A 575 -31.49 16.18 16.01
N GLU A 576 -32.69 16.54 15.53
CA GLU A 576 -33.81 15.61 15.67
C GLU A 576 -33.39 14.37 14.87
N LEU A 577 -33.19 13.27 15.60
CA LEU A 577 -32.35 12.15 15.20
C LEU A 577 -32.86 11.56 13.88
N SER A 578 -32.03 11.57 12.84
CA SER A 578 -32.32 10.91 11.55
C SER A 578 -32.90 9.50 11.72
N GLN A 579 -32.43 8.77 12.74
CA GLN A 579 -32.99 7.47 13.13
C GLN A 579 -34.48 7.52 13.47
N ASP A 580 -34.95 8.51 14.22
CA ASP A 580 -36.36 8.69 14.57
C ASP A 580 -37.22 8.95 13.31
N LYS A 581 -36.68 9.68 12.33
CA LYS A 581 -37.34 9.88 11.03
C LYS A 581 -37.55 8.55 10.31
N TRP A 582 -36.50 7.72 10.23
CA TRP A 582 -36.56 6.43 9.54
C TRP A 582 -37.43 5.40 10.25
N GLU A 583 -37.46 5.39 11.58
CA GLU A 583 -38.41 4.58 12.33
C GLU A 583 -39.87 5.00 12.06
N THR A 584 -40.12 6.31 11.97
CA THR A 584 -41.43 6.85 11.63
C THR A 584 -41.83 6.47 10.20
N ILE A 585 -40.91 6.62 9.25
CA ILE A 585 -41.11 6.22 7.84
C ILE A 585 -41.44 4.73 7.74
N ALA A 586 -40.69 3.87 8.43
CA ALA A 586 -40.93 2.42 8.42
C ALA A 586 -42.33 2.06 8.94
N ARG A 587 -42.81 2.76 9.98
CA ARG A 587 -44.18 2.58 10.50
C ARG A 587 -45.24 3.08 9.53
N VAL A 588 -45.12 4.32 9.04
CA VAL A 588 -46.13 4.95 8.18
C VAL A 588 -46.25 4.26 6.82
N SER A 589 -45.12 3.87 6.23
CA SER A 589 -45.07 3.20 4.93
C SER A 589 -45.53 1.74 4.94
N ALA A 590 -45.74 1.14 6.11
CA ALA A 590 -46.37 -0.18 6.22
C ALA A 590 -47.87 -0.11 5.93
N ASP A 591 -48.52 1.01 6.29
CA ASP A 591 -49.98 1.15 6.27
C ASP A 591 -50.51 2.07 5.15
N GLN A 592 -49.62 2.78 4.45
CA GLN A 592 -50.00 3.78 3.44
C GLN A 592 -49.31 3.54 2.08
N VAL A 593 -50.11 3.48 1.02
CA VAL A 593 -49.65 3.52 -0.38
C VAL A 593 -50.06 4.87 -0.98
N SER A 594 -49.08 5.67 -1.41
CA SER A 594 -49.36 6.96 -2.05
C SER A 594 -49.57 6.79 -3.56
N PRO A 595 -50.75 7.12 -4.12
CA PRO A 595 -50.98 7.05 -5.57
C PRO A 595 -50.03 7.94 -6.38
N LEU A 596 -49.45 8.95 -5.73
CA LEU A 596 -48.49 9.87 -6.34
C LEU A 596 -47.11 9.25 -6.56
N LEU A 597 -46.80 8.14 -5.89
CA LEU A 597 -45.54 7.40 -6.06
C LEU A 597 -45.69 6.16 -6.93
N THR A 598 -46.92 5.76 -7.27
CA THR A 598 -47.17 4.54 -8.05
C THR A 598 -46.52 4.61 -9.43
N TYR A 599 -45.79 3.56 -9.79
CA TYR A 599 -45.14 3.44 -11.10
C TYR A 599 -46.14 3.59 -12.26
N ARG A 600 -45.79 4.40 -13.26
CA ARG A 600 -46.51 4.53 -14.53
C ARG A 600 -45.55 4.34 -15.69
N ARG A 601 -45.93 3.50 -16.66
CA ARG A 601 -45.06 3.08 -17.78
C ARG A 601 -44.62 4.24 -18.69
N ASN A 602 -45.40 5.32 -18.76
CA ASN A 602 -45.09 6.52 -19.53
C ASN A 602 -44.05 7.42 -18.85
N ASP A 603 -43.69 7.15 -17.59
CA ASP A 603 -42.74 7.97 -16.84
C ASP A 603 -41.31 7.38 -16.89
N ASP A 604 -41.08 6.23 -17.56
CA ASP A 604 -39.74 5.61 -17.66
C ASP A 604 -38.83 6.45 -18.56
N PRO A 605 -37.73 7.03 -18.05
CA PRO A 605 -36.84 7.90 -18.82
C PRO A 605 -36.04 7.17 -19.92
N ARG A 606 -36.19 5.84 -20.04
CA ARG A 606 -35.61 5.01 -21.12
C ARG A 606 -36.55 4.81 -22.32
N ASN A 607 -37.84 5.11 -22.17
CA ASN A 607 -38.81 5.17 -23.26
C ASN A 607 -38.86 6.58 -23.84
#